data_AF-A0A6F8T6F0-F1
#
_entry.id   AF-A0A6F8T6F0-F1
#
_cell.length_a   1.000
_cell.length_b   1.000
_cell.length_c   1.000
_cell.angle_alpha   90.00
_cell.angle_beta   90.00
_cell.angle_gamma   90.00
#
_symmetry.space_group_name_H-M   'P 1'
#
loop_
_entity.id
_entity.type
_entity.pdbx_description
1 polymer ?
#
loop_
_entity_poly.entity_id
_entity_poly.type
_entity_poly.pdbx_seq_one_letter_code
_entity_poly.pdbx_strand_id
1 'polypeptide(L)'
;MIRTSWLIVIGDSLSDIGTLNKRKLLGLLPMSYVTGLDGKSPRGRFTNGYLWADYLSATTIEDFEIEFERKRLKLKHSPRANADIGDEFLTSSLRRNKNESSFNLNDDRHIMFDERRFARFYCEGGLTSYDYSYSLSLEPRLEAYRLIVATLEKKREELIADDIKYHVTSPEKEETLVIEWSGANDLLTVNEKPSYQAVDNAVNERIKNIEQLIQNGYRNFVLFNLPNLSLTPRFQARQQDEKDNAAECSEYFNMQLATRCEELTKKYQDSPRSLNLSVFDVHSQFEEVYENPSLYGFDQDKLKIPYTASAEFEKNKINPRLVAGKISPAKGYMFWDDVHPTMAMHHFLAKRFKEKYGTFYDFVPSQPSRKISVKDDSCIPNRTFISSEVAVNLDPEVRLPEDIKAILYTLQQNAKNMCESKYPNYREKGILLKKFLFELQCQNGDLEKLDEVISSFHMARNNVGALKTHYRPLFDFFALKTIQWTPLSRQRSV
;
A
#
# COMPACT_ATOMS: atom_id res chain seq x y z
N MET A 1 23.63 -7.25 -17.68
CA MET A 1 22.32 -7.00 -17.07
C MET A 1 21.77 -8.31 -16.54
N ILE A 2 21.04 -8.27 -15.44
CA ILE A 2 20.40 -9.42 -14.81
C ILE A 2 19.09 -9.67 -15.54
N ARG A 3 18.89 -10.87 -16.08
CA ARG A 3 17.65 -11.24 -16.75
C ARG A 3 16.50 -11.21 -15.74
N THR A 4 15.41 -10.50 -16.07
CA THR A 4 14.26 -10.36 -15.17
C THR A 4 12.96 -10.54 -15.94
N SER A 5 12.22 -11.61 -15.61
CA SER A 5 10.99 -11.98 -16.30
C SER A 5 9.73 -11.72 -15.47
N TRP A 6 9.88 -11.53 -14.15
CA TRP A 6 8.78 -11.36 -13.21
C TRP A 6 9.07 -10.26 -12.19
N LEU A 7 8.00 -9.63 -11.71
CA LEU A 7 8.03 -8.67 -10.62
C LEU A 7 7.25 -9.21 -9.41
N ILE A 8 7.79 -8.96 -8.23
CA ILE A 8 7.03 -9.05 -6.98
C ILE A 8 7.15 -7.70 -6.29
N VAL A 9 6.02 -7.15 -5.86
CA VAL A 9 5.98 -5.94 -5.04
C VAL A 9 5.39 -6.27 -3.68
N ILE A 10 6.13 -5.96 -2.62
CA ILE A 10 5.69 -6.10 -1.22
C ILE A 10 5.75 -4.72 -0.58
N GLY A 11 4.71 -4.31 0.14
CA GLY A 11 4.74 -2.98 0.73
C GLY A 11 3.42 -2.49 1.31
N ASP A 12 3.39 -1.20 1.60
CA ASP A 12 2.25 -0.54 2.22
C ASP A 12 1.35 0.20 1.20
N SER A 13 0.66 1.24 1.66
CA SER A 13 -0.25 2.07 0.87
C SER A 13 0.41 2.72 -0.35
N LEU A 14 1.73 2.95 -0.33
CA LEU A 14 2.46 3.51 -1.46
C LEU A 14 2.57 2.54 -2.64
N SER A 15 2.30 1.26 -2.41
CA SER A 15 2.33 0.18 -3.41
C SER A 15 1.03 -0.63 -3.47
N ASP A 16 0.03 -0.34 -2.63
CA ASP A 16 -1.25 -1.03 -2.58
C ASP A 16 -2.17 -0.64 -3.76
N ILE A 17 -2.24 -1.55 -4.73
CA ILE A 17 -3.05 -1.40 -5.95
C ILE A 17 -4.55 -1.70 -5.75
N GLY A 18 -5.02 -1.83 -4.51
CA GLY A 18 -6.44 -1.93 -4.16
C GLY A 18 -6.82 -3.06 -3.21
N THR A 19 -5.84 -3.76 -2.63
CA THR A 19 -6.01 -4.88 -1.70
C THR A 19 -6.76 -4.43 -0.46
N LEU A 20 -6.32 -3.35 0.20
CA LEU A 20 -6.98 -2.90 1.43
C LEU A 20 -8.41 -2.44 1.14
N ASN A 21 -8.64 -1.77 0.01
CA ASN A 21 -9.99 -1.34 -0.38
C ASN A 21 -10.97 -2.52 -0.55
N LYS A 22 -10.47 -3.69 -0.96
CA LYS A 22 -11.26 -4.93 -1.10
C LYS A 22 -11.36 -5.74 0.19
N ARG A 23 -10.48 -5.49 1.17
CA ARG A 23 -10.49 -6.16 2.48
C ARG A 23 -11.70 -5.74 3.30
N LYS A 24 -12.31 -6.71 3.99
CA LYS A 24 -13.34 -6.47 5.00
C LYS A 24 -12.80 -6.78 6.39
N LEU A 25 -12.82 -5.81 7.30
CA LEU A 25 -12.61 -6.02 8.72
C LEU A 25 -13.75 -6.89 9.25
N LEU A 26 -13.40 -7.91 10.04
CA LEU A 26 -14.35 -8.91 10.54
C LEU A 26 -15.11 -9.69 9.44
N GLY A 27 -14.66 -9.65 8.18
CA GLY A 27 -15.40 -10.19 7.03
C GLY A 27 -16.65 -9.39 6.64
N LEU A 28 -16.94 -8.29 7.34
CA LEU A 28 -18.21 -7.57 7.27
C LEU A 28 -18.00 -6.11 6.85
N LEU A 29 -17.10 -5.39 7.54
CA LEU A 29 -16.91 -3.94 7.39
C LEU A 29 -15.82 -3.64 6.33
N PRO A 30 -16.14 -3.00 5.20
CA PRO A 30 -15.11 -2.63 4.22
C PRO A 30 -14.05 -1.72 4.85
N MET A 31 -12.77 -2.11 4.71
CA MET A 31 -11.65 -1.34 5.28
C MET A 31 -11.56 0.06 4.67
N SER A 32 -12.17 0.31 3.50
CA SER A 32 -12.24 1.63 2.88
C SER A 32 -12.91 2.70 3.74
N TYR A 33 -13.93 2.32 4.53
CA TYR A 33 -14.61 3.22 5.46
C TYR A 33 -13.74 3.54 6.68
N VAL A 34 -12.88 2.61 7.08
CA VAL A 34 -12.03 2.73 8.28
C VAL A 34 -10.72 3.45 7.98
N THR A 35 -10.31 3.50 6.72
CA THR A 35 -8.97 3.98 6.30
C THR A 35 -9.01 5.29 5.52
N GLY A 36 -10.20 5.90 5.39
CA GLY A 36 -10.37 7.17 4.68
C GLY A 36 -10.22 7.06 3.16
N LEU A 37 -10.26 5.84 2.60
CA LEU A 37 -10.29 5.61 1.16
C LEU A 37 -11.66 5.98 0.56
N ASP A 38 -12.73 5.89 1.36
CA ASP A 38 -14.07 6.21 0.87
C ASP A 38 -14.18 7.69 0.41
N GLY A 39 -14.71 7.89 -0.79
CA GLY A 39 -14.80 9.19 -1.45
C GLY A 39 -13.46 9.87 -1.82
N LYS A 40 -12.31 9.29 -1.44
CA LYS A 40 -10.96 9.87 -1.64
C LYS A 40 -9.98 8.92 -2.35
N SER A 41 -10.48 7.82 -2.91
CA SER A 41 -9.62 6.82 -3.54
C SER A 41 -10.18 6.40 -4.89
N PRO A 42 -9.89 7.16 -5.97
CA PRO A 42 -10.18 6.68 -7.31
C PRO A 42 -9.44 5.33 -7.52
N ARG A 43 -10.21 4.27 -7.79
CA ARG A 43 -9.70 2.89 -8.01
C ARG A 43 -9.09 2.19 -6.78
N GLY A 44 -9.41 2.62 -5.56
CA GLY A 44 -9.02 1.91 -4.34
C GLY A 44 -7.55 2.03 -3.91
N ARG A 45 -6.80 2.97 -4.51
CA ARG A 45 -5.39 3.29 -4.19
C ARG A 45 -5.29 4.52 -3.29
N PHE A 46 -4.21 4.63 -2.52
CA PHE A 46 -3.92 5.79 -1.66
C PHE A 46 -3.37 7.00 -2.44
N THR A 47 -3.97 7.30 -3.58
CA THR A 47 -3.57 8.42 -4.44
C THR A 47 -4.74 8.81 -5.37
N ASN A 48 -4.53 9.78 -6.25
CA ASN A 48 -5.55 10.29 -7.17
C ASN A 48 -5.66 9.52 -8.51
N GLY A 49 -5.11 8.31 -8.58
CA GLY A 49 -5.04 7.48 -9.77
C GLY A 49 -4.13 6.27 -9.57
N TYR A 50 -3.10 6.12 -10.41
CA TYR A 50 -2.18 4.97 -10.40
C TYR A 50 -0.93 5.21 -9.53
N LEU A 51 -0.40 4.13 -8.97
CA LEU A 51 0.82 4.12 -8.15
C LEU A 51 2.07 3.89 -9.01
N TRP A 52 3.25 4.05 -8.41
CA TRP A 52 4.52 3.85 -9.10
C TRP A 52 4.66 2.44 -9.69
N ALA A 53 4.17 1.41 -8.98
CA ALA A 53 4.25 0.02 -9.40
C ALA A 53 3.28 -0.31 -10.55
N ASP A 54 2.13 0.38 -10.63
CA ASP A 54 1.25 0.33 -11.80
C ASP A 54 2.00 0.85 -13.04
N TYR A 55 2.63 2.02 -12.93
CA TYR A 55 3.41 2.63 -14.01
C TYR A 55 4.62 1.78 -14.42
N LEU A 56 5.37 1.27 -13.45
CA LEU A 56 6.51 0.39 -13.72
C LEU A 56 6.05 -0.85 -14.50
N SER A 57 4.98 -1.50 -14.06
CA SER A 57 4.48 -2.71 -14.71
C SER A 57 3.93 -2.43 -16.11
N ALA A 58 3.11 -1.37 -16.25
CA ALA A 58 2.52 -0.97 -17.51
C ALA A 58 3.60 -0.59 -18.55
N THR A 59 4.56 0.25 -18.17
CA THR A 59 5.62 0.69 -19.08
C THR A 59 6.63 -0.40 -19.40
N THR A 60 6.79 -1.42 -18.54
CA THR A 60 7.62 -2.60 -18.86
C THR A 60 6.92 -3.51 -19.85
N ILE A 61 5.61 -3.74 -19.67
CA ILE A 61 4.78 -4.49 -20.63
C ILE A 61 4.71 -3.78 -21.99
N GLU A 62 4.61 -2.45 -21.99
CA GLU A 62 4.68 -1.65 -23.21
C GLU A 62 6.01 -1.85 -23.95
N ASP A 63 7.15 -1.86 -23.25
CA ASP A 63 8.45 -2.16 -23.85
C ASP A 63 8.47 -3.56 -24.48
N PHE A 64 7.86 -4.57 -23.83
CA PHE A 64 7.79 -5.93 -24.38
C PHE A 64 7.03 -5.98 -25.69
N GLU A 65 5.91 -5.26 -25.79
CA GLU A 65 5.11 -5.19 -26.99
C GLU A 65 5.84 -4.41 -28.09
N ILE A 66 6.46 -3.27 -27.77
CA ILE A 66 7.28 -2.50 -28.73
C ILE A 66 8.41 -3.37 -29.30
N GLU A 67 9.13 -4.11 -28.44
CA GLU A 67 10.24 -4.95 -28.89
C GLU A 67 9.77 -6.19 -29.65
N PHE A 68 8.59 -6.72 -29.34
CA PHE A 68 7.97 -7.76 -30.14
C PHE A 68 7.67 -7.25 -31.56
N GLU A 69 7.01 -6.10 -31.68
CA GLU A 69 6.64 -5.52 -32.98
C GLU A 69 7.88 -5.12 -33.78
N ARG A 70 8.89 -4.55 -33.13
CA ARG A 70 10.19 -4.24 -33.74
C ARG A 70 10.80 -5.49 -34.38
N LYS A 71 10.81 -6.62 -33.67
CA LYS A 71 11.35 -7.89 -34.18
C LYS A 71 10.48 -8.46 -35.31
N ARG A 72 9.15 -8.43 -35.16
CA ARG A 72 8.21 -8.93 -36.17
C ARG A 72 8.33 -8.18 -37.50
N LEU A 73 8.42 -6.86 -37.43
CA LEU A 73 8.55 -5.96 -38.58
C LEU A 73 10.00 -5.82 -39.09
N LYS A 74 10.97 -6.46 -38.41
CA LYS A 74 12.42 -6.39 -38.72
C LYS A 74 12.96 -4.96 -38.76
N LEU A 75 12.48 -4.11 -37.86
CA LEU A 75 12.85 -2.70 -37.80
C LEU A 75 14.10 -2.48 -36.94
N LYS A 76 14.87 -1.44 -37.27
CA LYS A 76 16.02 -1.00 -36.46
C LYS A 76 15.57 -0.11 -35.30
N HIS A 77 16.40 0.10 -34.29
CA HIS A 77 16.18 1.15 -33.30
C HIS A 77 16.45 2.51 -33.93
N SER A 78 15.40 3.22 -34.35
CA SER A 78 15.49 4.58 -34.89
C SER A 78 14.16 5.33 -34.67
N PRO A 79 14.18 6.69 -34.66
CA PRO A 79 12.95 7.46 -34.52
C PRO A 79 11.90 7.12 -35.58
N ARG A 80 12.31 6.90 -36.83
CA ARG A 80 11.41 6.50 -37.93
C ARG A 80 10.76 5.14 -37.67
N ALA A 81 11.55 4.14 -37.29
CA ALA A 81 11.03 2.82 -36.94
C ALA A 81 10.08 2.84 -35.74
N ASN A 82 10.29 3.75 -34.78
CA ASN A 82 9.36 3.91 -33.67
C ASN A 82 8.00 4.49 -34.12
N ALA A 83 8.00 5.38 -35.10
CA ALA A 83 6.76 5.85 -35.73
C ALA A 83 6.05 4.71 -36.47
N ASP A 84 6.78 3.89 -37.23
CA ASP A 84 6.22 2.72 -37.93
C ASP A 84 5.58 1.71 -36.94
N ILE A 85 6.21 1.49 -35.77
CA ILE A 85 5.64 0.66 -34.69
C ILE A 85 4.37 1.30 -34.10
N GLY A 86 4.39 2.63 -33.91
CA GLY A 86 3.22 3.38 -33.43
C GLY A 86 2.02 3.25 -34.37
N ASP A 87 2.26 3.37 -35.69
CA ASP A 87 1.23 3.17 -36.71
C ASP A 87 0.66 1.74 -36.63
N GLU A 88 1.52 0.72 -36.48
CA GLU A 88 1.08 -0.68 -36.35
C GLU A 88 0.20 -0.92 -35.11
N PHE A 89 0.48 -0.27 -33.97
CA PHE A 89 -0.37 -0.35 -32.78
C PHE A 89 -1.74 0.32 -32.96
N LEU A 90 -1.81 1.34 -33.83
CA LEU A 90 -3.05 2.03 -34.16
C LEU A 90 -3.89 1.25 -35.19
N THR A 91 -3.24 0.50 -36.10
CA THR A 91 -3.92 -0.17 -37.23
C THR A 91 -4.14 -1.67 -37.05
N SER A 92 -3.29 -2.39 -36.30
CA SER A 92 -3.39 -3.84 -36.12
C SER A 92 -3.99 -4.19 -34.74
N SER A 93 -5.17 -4.79 -34.72
CA SER A 93 -5.92 -5.03 -33.48
C SER A 93 -5.68 -6.41 -32.86
N LEU A 94 -5.06 -7.38 -33.55
CA LEU A 94 -5.12 -8.79 -33.12
C LEU A 94 -4.37 -9.09 -31.81
N ARG A 95 -3.12 -8.64 -31.67
CA ARG A 95 -2.32 -8.87 -30.45
C ARG A 95 -2.69 -7.89 -29.34
N ARG A 96 -2.98 -6.64 -29.71
CA ARG A 96 -3.54 -5.63 -28.81
C ARG A 96 -4.82 -6.13 -28.14
N ASN A 97 -5.75 -6.71 -28.89
CA ASN A 97 -6.99 -7.29 -28.34
C ASN A 97 -6.71 -8.49 -27.41
N LYS A 98 -5.70 -9.32 -27.72
CA LYS A 98 -5.31 -10.45 -26.85
C LYS A 98 -4.77 -9.95 -25.50
N ASN A 99 -3.90 -8.95 -25.52
CA ASN A 99 -3.33 -8.37 -24.30
C ASN A 99 -4.30 -7.47 -23.54
N GLU A 100 -5.19 -6.73 -24.21
CA GLU A 100 -6.27 -5.96 -23.55
C GLU A 100 -7.18 -6.86 -22.69
N SER A 101 -7.32 -8.14 -23.06
CA SER A 101 -8.09 -9.11 -22.26
C SER A 101 -7.33 -9.68 -21.07
N SER A 102 -5.98 -9.64 -21.09
CA SER A 102 -5.12 -10.20 -20.05
C SER A 102 -4.63 -9.12 -19.08
N PHE A 103 -4.15 -7.98 -19.60
CA PHE A 103 -3.63 -6.87 -18.81
C PHE A 103 -4.77 -6.05 -18.20
N ASN A 104 -4.87 -6.07 -16.87
CA ASN A 104 -5.86 -5.30 -16.13
C ASN A 104 -5.26 -4.74 -14.85
N LEU A 105 -5.26 -3.42 -14.69
CA LEU A 105 -4.80 -2.75 -13.47
C LEU A 105 -5.85 -2.74 -12.34
N ASN A 106 -7.03 -3.33 -12.53
CA ASN A 106 -8.07 -3.41 -11.49
C ASN A 106 -8.01 -4.71 -10.67
N ASP A 107 -7.21 -5.70 -11.09
CA ASP A 107 -6.81 -6.82 -10.21
C ASP A 107 -5.84 -6.26 -9.17
N ASP A 108 -6.11 -6.55 -7.89
CA ASP A 108 -5.38 -6.02 -6.73
C ASP A 108 -4.14 -6.85 -6.35
N ARG A 109 -3.97 -8.02 -6.97
CA ARG A 109 -2.89 -8.96 -6.63
C ARG A 109 -1.99 -9.29 -7.80
N HIS A 110 -2.46 -9.11 -9.04
CA HIS A 110 -1.72 -9.50 -10.22
C HIS A 110 -1.84 -8.51 -11.36
N ILE A 111 -0.74 -8.31 -12.08
CA ILE A 111 -0.78 -7.76 -13.43
C ILE A 111 -0.34 -8.86 -14.38
N MET A 112 -1.23 -9.21 -15.32
CA MET A 112 -0.99 -10.28 -16.27
C MET A 112 -0.38 -9.73 -17.58
N PHE A 113 0.45 -10.54 -18.22
CA PHE A 113 0.94 -10.33 -19.56
C PHE A 113 0.98 -11.68 -20.29
N ASP A 114 0.37 -11.74 -21.48
CA ASP A 114 0.22 -12.98 -22.26
C ASP A 114 -0.27 -14.18 -21.41
N GLU A 115 -1.35 -13.95 -20.64
CA GLU A 115 -1.99 -14.95 -19.75
C GLU A 115 -1.12 -15.43 -18.56
N ARG A 116 -0.02 -14.73 -18.27
CA ARG A 116 0.90 -15.07 -17.18
C ARG A 116 0.99 -13.95 -16.15
N ARG A 117 1.22 -14.32 -14.89
CA ARG A 117 1.37 -13.38 -13.76
C ARG A 117 2.71 -12.67 -13.83
N PHE A 118 2.80 -11.62 -14.62
CA PHE A 118 4.03 -10.84 -14.79
C PHE A 118 4.42 -10.16 -13.48
N ALA A 119 3.49 -9.45 -12.85
CA ALA A 119 3.70 -8.83 -11.54
C ALA A 119 2.75 -9.40 -10.49
N ARG A 120 3.26 -9.68 -9.29
CA ARG A 120 2.50 -10.13 -8.12
C ARG A 120 2.62 -9.10 -6.99
N PHE A 121 1.51 -8.78 -6.36
CA PHE A 121 1.42 -7.73 -5.33
C PHE A 121 1.01 -8.35 -3.99
N TYR A 122 1.87 -8.15 -3.00
CA TYR A 122 1.62 -8.45 -1.59
C TYR A 122 1.68 -7.14 -0.81
N CYS A 123 0.83 -6.21 -1.21
CA CYS A 123 0.79 -4.85 -0.69
C CYS A 123 -0.54 -4.58 0.00
N GLU A 124 -0.50 -3.85 1.11
CA GLU A 124 -1.72 -3.49 1.84
C GLU A 124 -1.53 -2.17 2.59
N GLY A 125 -2.45 -1.23 2.42
CA GLY A 125 -2.38 0.05 3.12
C GLY A 125 -2.39 -0.12 4.64
N GLY A 126 -1.51 0.63 5.31
CA GLY A 126 -1.28 0.52 6.75
C GLY A 126 -0.31 -0.60 7.15
N LEU A 127 0.18 -1.44 6.22
CA LEU A 127 1.14 -2.51 6.52
C LEU A 127 2.36 -1.96 7.27
N THR A 128 2.72 -2.64 8.36
CA THR A 128 3.95 -2.40 9.12
C THR A 128 5.01 -3.44 8.78
N SER A 129 6.27 -3.05 8.84
CA SER A 129 7.38 -3.98 8.74
C SER A 129 7.38 -4.93 9.93
N TYR A 130 7.38 -4.37 11.14
CA TYR A 130 7.40 -5.11 12.40
C TYR A 130 5.99 -5.49 12.86
N ASP A 131 5.86 -6.62 13.57
CA ASP A 131 4.61 -7.04 14.19
C ASP A 131 4.42 -6.42 15.57
N TYR A 132 3.56 -5.40 15.64
CA TYR A 132 3.22 -4.71 16.88
C TYR A 132 2.03 -5.33 17.63
N SER A 133 1.44 -6.43 17.16
CA SER A 133 0.26 -7.05 17.79
C SER A 133 0.51 -7.52 19.23
N TYR A 134 1.77 -7.79 19.57
CA TYR A 134 2.22 -8.16 20.92
C TYR A 134 2.74 -6.97 21.74
N SER A 135 2.80 -5.78 21.14
CA SER A 135 3.27 -4.55 21.79
C SER A 135 2.09 -3.79 22.38
N LEU A 136 2.02 -3.71 23.71
CA LEU A 136 0.96 -2.95 24.38
C LEU A 136 1.07 -1.46 24.08
N SER A 137 -0.01 -0.86 23.60
CA SER A 137 -0.23 0.59 23.59
C SER A 137 -1.29 0.95 24.61
N LEU A 138 -1.06 2.05 25.31
CA LEU A 138 -2.04 2.63 26.23
C LEU A 138 -2.97 3.64 25.52
N GLU A 139 -2.77 3.82 24.21
CA GLU A 139 -3.64 4.60 23.34
C GLU A 139 -4.56 3.66 22.55
N PRO A 140 -5.88 3.62 22.85
CA PRO A 140 -6.80 2.64 22.28
C PRO A 140 -6.82 2.61 20.75
N ARG A 141 -6.64 3.77 20.11
CA ARG A 141 -6.54 3.87 18.65
C ARG A 141 -5.35 3.07 18.12
N LEU A 142 -4.16 3.31 18.67
CA LEU A 142 -2.94 2.62 18.23
C LEU A 142 -3.03 1.13 18.51
N GLU A 143 -3.60 0.76 19.65
CA GLU A 143 -3.83 -0.64 20.01
C GLU A 143 -4.71 -1.37 18.98
N ALA A 144 -5.80 -0.71 18.52
CA ALA A 144 -6.62 -1.26 17.46
C ALA A 144 -5.84 -1.38 16.13
N TYR A 145 -5.10 -0.34 15.72
CA TYR A 145 -4.29 -0.38 14.50
C TYR A 145 -3.27 -1.52 14.53
N ARG A 146 -2.55 -1.70 15.63
CA ARG A 146 -1.52 -2.75 15.81
C ARG A 146 -2.06 -4.17 15.62
N LEU A 147 -3.37 -4.38 15.79
CA LEU A 147 -4.00 -5.70 15.63
C LEU A 147 -4.62 -5.92 14.26
N ILE A 148 -5.03 -4.85 13.57
CA ILE A 148 -5.75 -4.97 12.30
C ILE A 148 -4.83 -4.86 11.08
N VAL A 149 -3.72 -4.11 11.17
CA VAL A 149 -2.82 -3.91 10.03
C VAL A 149 -2.11 -5.22 9.67
N ALA A 150 -1.88 -5.42 8.37
CA ALA A 150 -1.02 -6.51 7.92
C ALA A 150 0.43 -6.25 8.31
N THR A 151 1.23 -7.31 8.37
CA THR A 151 2.67 -7.24 8.62
C THR A 151 3.44 -7.71 7.39
N LEU A 152 4.68 -7.26 7.26
CA LEU A 152 5.57 -7.72 6.20
C LEU A 152 5.78 -9.24 6.24
N GLU A 153 5.85 -9.81 7.44
CA GLU A 153 5.88 -11.27 7.65
C GLU A 153 4.68 -11.98 7.03
N LYS A 154 3.46 -11.53 7.30
CA LYS A 154 2.25 -12.13 6.71
C LYS A 154 2.25 -12.05 5.17
N LYS A 155 2.74 -10.93 4.60
CA LYS A 155 2.86 -10.79 3.14
C LYS A 155 3.92 -11.70 2.52
N ARG A 156 5.01 -11.98 3.24
CA ARG A 156 5.98 -13.02 2.85
C ARG A 156 5.37 -14.42 2.92
N GLU A 157 4.59 -14.73 3.94
CA GLU A 157 3.88 -16.01 4.04
C GLU A 157 2.89 -16.20 2.89
N GLU A 158 2.10 -15.17 2.56
CA GLU A 158 1.22 -15.16 1.38
C GLU A 158 2.01 -15.45 0.10
N LEU A 159 3.18 -14.80 -0.09
CA LEU A 159 4.05 -15.02 -1.24
C LEU A 159 4.54 -16.48 -1.32
N ILE A 160 5.04 -17.03 -0.21
CA ILE A 160 5.54 -18.41 -0.18
C ILE A 160 4.40 -19.41 -0.43
N ALA A 161 3.21 -19.16 0.13
CA ALA A 161 2.03 -19.97 -0.14
C ALA A 161 1.64 -19.92 -1.61
N ASP A 162 1.74 -18.75 -2.25
CA ASP A 162 1.51 -18.59 -3.68
C ASP A 162 2.57 -19.31 -4.53
N ASP A 163 3.84 -19.28 -4.12
CA ASP A 163 4.90 -20.03 -4.79
C ASP A 163 4.60 -21.54 -4.79
N ILE A 164 4.13 -22.07 -3.65
CA ILE A 164 3.73 -23.48 -3.53
C ILE A 164 2.52 -23.77 -4.41
N LYS A 165 1.45 -22.97 -4.27
CA LYS A 165 0.18 -23.14 -5.00
C LYS A 165 0.38 -23.16 -6.51
N TYR A 166 1.26 -22.32 -7.02
CA TYR A 166 1.50 -22.16 -8.45
C TYR A 166 2.80 -22.81 -8.93
N HIS A 167 3.45 -23.62 -8.09
CA HIS A 167 4.65 -24.39 -8.44
C HIS A 167 5.79 -23.53 -9.00
N VAL A 168 6.04 -22.36 -8.39
CA VAL A 168 7.07 -21.42 -8.83
C VAL A 168 8.45 -22.05 -8.70
N THR A 169 9.16 -22.18 -9.81
CA THR A 169 10.41 -22.93 -9.91
C THR A 169 11.63 -22.11 -9.49
N SER A 170 12.75 -22.75 -9.13
CA SER A 170 13.98 -22.03 -8.78
C SER A 170 14.47 -21.06 -9.87
N PRO A 171 14.49 -21.43 -11.17
CA PRO A 171 14.81 -20.47 -12.24
C PRO A 171 13.86 -19.27 -12.29
N GLU A 172 12.56 -19.47 -12.05
CA GLU A 172 11.60 -18.35 -12.01
C GLU A 172 11.91 -17.40 -10.86
N LYS A 173 12.27 -17.91 -9.68
CA LYS A 173 12.68 -17.08 -8.53
C LYS A 173 13.99 -16.33 -8.78
N GLU A 174 14.94 -16.94 -9.49
CA GLU A 174 16.21 -16.32 -9.88
C GLU A 174 16.05 -15.23 -10.95
N GLU A 175 15.00 -15.30 -11.78
CA GLU A 175 14.63 -14.27 -12.76
C GLU A 175 13.52 -13.30 -12.24
N THR A 176 13.14 -13.42 -10.96
CA THR A 176 12.18 -12.50 -10.33
C THR A 176 12.92 -11.36 -9.65
N LEU A 177 12.45 -10.12 -9.87
CA LEU A 177 12.83 -8.96 -9.08
C LEU A 177 11.79 -8.70 -7.99
N VAL A 178 12.23 -8.79 -6.74
CA VAL A 178 11.42 -8.44 -5.56
C VAL A 178 11.70 -6.98 -5.20
N ILE A 179 10.65 -6.16 -5.19
CA ILE A 179 10.72 -4.76 -4.79
C ILE A 179 9.94 -4.58 -3.49
N GLU A 180 10.58 -4.02 -2.47
CA GLU A 180 10.00 -3.92 -1.14
C GLU A 180 10.01 -2.47 -0.64
N TRP A 181 8.82 -1.94 -0.35
CA TRP A 181 8.65 -0.60 0.19
C TRP A 181 7.69 -0.60 1.39
N SER A 182 8.29 -0.71 2.58
CA SER A 182 7.58 -0.67 3.86
C SER A 182 8.39 0.07 4.94
N GLY A 183 7.77 0.31 6.10
CA GLY A 183 8.39 0.93 7.27
C GLY A 183 7.82 2.30 7.64
N ALA A 184 7.10 2.96 6.75
CA ALA A 184 6.49 4.26 7.05
C ALA A 184 5.42 4.13 8.15
N ASN A 185 4.58 3.10 8.11
CA ASN A 185 3.52 2.89 9.09
C ASN A 185 4.06 2.55 10.49
N ASP A 186 5.23 1.92 10.59
CA ASP A 186 5.93 1.70 11.85
C ASP A 186 6.21 3.03 12.55
N LEU A 187 6.49 4.11 11.82
CA LEU A 187 6.73 5.44 12.38
C LEU A 187 5.46 6.30 12.49
N LEU A 188 4.50 6.13 11.58
CA LEU A 188 3.38 7.07 11.39
C LEU A 188 2.02 6.60 11.91
N THR A 189 1.80 5.27 11.95
CA THR A 189 0.46 4.70 12.04
C THR A 189 0.23 3.95 13.35
N VAL A 190 1.22 3.15 13.77
CA VAL A 190 1.10 2.27 14.94
C VAL A 190 1.89 2.73 16.17
N ASN A 191 2.59 3.87 16.07
CA ASN A 191 3.31 4.51 17.17
C ASN A 191 2.88 5.96 17.32
N GLU A 192 2.97 6.51 18.54
CA GLU A 192 2.53 7.88 18.84
C GLU A 192 3.33 8.94 18.09
N LYS A 193 4.63 8.69 17.91
CA LYS A 193 5.56 9.52 17.16
C LYS A 193 6.68 8.67 16.56
N PRO A 194 7.38 9.16 15.52
CA PRO A 194 8.61 8.56 15.04
C PRO A 194 9.63 8.42 16.18
N SER A 195 10.35 7.31 16.21
CA SER A 195 11.39 7.03 17.20
C SER A 195 12.44 6.09 16.63
N TYR A 196 13.66 6.16 17.13
CA TYR A 196 14.74 5.24 16.75
C TYR A 196 14.41 3.77 17.01
N GLN A 197 13.69 3.47 18.10
CA GLN A 197 13.25 2.09 18.35
C GLN A 197 12.29 1.58 17.26
N ALA A 198 11.33 2.40 16.81
CA ALA A 198 10.44 2.02 15.72
C ALA A 198 11.22 1.84 14.40
N VAL A 199 12.21 2.69 14.15
CA VAL A 199 13.12 2.56 13.01
C VAL A 199 13.88 1.24 13.06
N ASP A 200 14.54 0.93 14.18
CA ASP A 200 15.32 -0.30 14.32
C ASP A 200 14.44 -1.54 14.16
N ASN A 201 13.26 -1.56 14.77
CA ASN A 201 12.30 -2.65 14.60
C ASN A 201 11.92 -2.84 13.13
N ALA A 202 11.59 -1.76 12.43
CA ALA A 202 11.18 -1.79 11.04
C ALA A 202 12.32 -2.29 10.13
N VAL A 203 13.52 -1.72 10.25
CA VAL A 203 14.68 -2.11 9.44
C VAL A 203 15.10 -3.55 9.73
N ASN A 204 15.13 -3.96 11.00
CA ASN A 204 15.47 -5.34 11.37
C ASN A 204 14.51 -6.35 10.72
N GLU A 205 13.20 -6.11 10.78
CA GLU A 205 12.22 -7.04 10.20
C GLU A 205 12.24 -7.02 8.68
N ARG A 206 12.50 -5.86 8.03
CA ARG A 206 12.73 -5.79 6.58
C ARG A 206 13.92 -6.66 6.16
N ILE A 207 15.04 -6.57 6.87
CA ILE A 207 16.24 -7.36 6.54
C ILE A 207 16.01 -8.85 6.78
N LYS A 208 15.36 -9.22 7.90
CA LYS A 208 14.90 -10.59 8.15
C LYS A 208 14.00 -11.10 7.03
N ASN A 209 13.09 -10.26 6.53
CA ASN A 209 12.20 -10.61 5.43
C ASN A 209 12.96 -10.94 4.14
N ILE A 210 13.93 -10.11 3.76
CA ILE A 210 14.79 -10.37 2.60
C ILE A 210 15.60 -11.65 2.78
N GLU A 211 16.20 -11.84 3.96
CA GLU A 211 16.97 -13.05 4.26
C GLU A 211 16.13 -14.32 4.12
N GLN A 212 14.88 -14.31 4.59
CA GLN A 212 13.96 -15.43 4.40
C GLN A 212 13.61 -15.67 2.92
N LEU A 213 13.45 -14.61 2.12
CA LEU A 213 13.24 -14.75 0.67
C LEU A 213 14.48 -15.29 -0.05
N ILE A 214 15.69 -14.92 0.39
CA ILE A 214 16.95 -15.50 -0.10
C ILE A 214 16.98 -17.01 0.17
N GLN A 215 16.60 -17.43 1.38
CA GLN A 215 16.50 -18.85 1.73
C GLN A 215 15.47 -19.61 0.87
N ASN A 216 14.43 -18.90 0.40
CA ASN A 216 13.39 -19.44 -0.50
C ASN A 216 13.74 -19.39 -2.00
N GLY A 217 14.96 -18.95 -2.36
CA GLY A 217 15.49 -19.03 -3.72
C GLY A 217 15.50 -17.70 -4.49
N TYR A 218 14.94 -16.62 -3.95
CA TYR A 218 15.00 -15.30 -4.60
C TYR A 218 16.40 -14.70 -4.50
N ARG A 219 16.83 -13.97 -5.53
CA ARG A 219 18.19 -13.41 -5.62
C ARG A 219 18.28 -11.96 -6.02
N ASN A 220 17.17 -11.34 -6.44
CA ASN A 220 17.15 -9.95 -6.90
C ASN A 220 16.19 -9.13 -6.07
N PHE A 221 16.72 -8.11 -5.41
CA PHE A 221 16.00 -7.30 -4.45
C PHE A 221 16.32 -5.81 -4.66
N VAL A 222 15.27 -5.00 -4.66
CA VAL A 222 15.39 -3.55 -4.53
C VAL A 222 14.53 -3.11 -3.35
N LEU A 223 15.15 -2.50 -2.36
CA LEU A 223 14.46 -1.97 -1.19
C LEU A 223 14.36 -0.46 -1.34
N PHE A 224 13.17 0.10 -1.10
CA PHE A 224 13.01 1.55 -1.09
C PHE A 224 13.31 2.06 0.33
N ASN A 225 14.09 3.13 0.41
CA ASN A 225 14.29 3.84 1.68
C ASN A 225 13.05 4.71 2.02
N LEU A 226 13.12 5.48 3.10
CA LEU A 226 12.01 6.30 3.57
C LEU A 226 12.13 7.75 3.05
N PRO A 227 11.08 8.31 2.43
CA PRO A 227 11.03 9.75 2.16
C PRO A 227 11.20 10.57 3.44
N ASN A 228 11.72 11.80 3.33
CA ASN A 228 11.79 12.71 4.48
C ASN A 228 10.38 13.03 5.00
N LEU A 229 9.99 12.40 6.11
CA LEU A 229 8.65 12.51 6.66
C LEU A 229 8.30 13.94 7.08
N SER A 230 9.32 14.75 7.45
CA SER A 230 9.11 16.14 7.86
C SER A 230 8.57 17.02 6.74
N LEU A 231 8.77 16.64 5.47
CA LEU A 231 8.29 17.37 4.29
C LEU A 231 6.81 17.10 3.97
N THR A 232 6.21 16.09 4.59
CA THR A 232 4.78 15.80 4.38
C THR A 232 3.91 16.92 4.96
N PRO A 233 2.73 17.20 4.37
CA PRO A 233 1.79 18.17 4.94
C PRO A 233 1.44 17.89 6.40
N ARG A 234 1.37 16.60 6.79
CA ARG A 234 1.15 16.16 8.19
C ARG A 234 2.15 16.78 9.15
N PHE A 235 3.45 16.70 8.86
CA PHE A 235 4.48 17.27 9.73
C PHE A 235 4.68 18.76 9.49
N GLN A 236 4.47 19.27 8.28
CA GLN A 236 4.49 20.72 8.02
C GLN A 236 3.49 21.49 8.89
N ALA A 237 2.38 20.86 9.29
CA ALA A 237 1.37 21.40 10.20
C ALA A 237 1.71 21.26 11.71
N ARG A 238 2.83 20.63 12.08
CA ARG A 238 3.25 20.37 13.47
C ARG A 238 4.25 21.41 14.00
N GLN A 239 4.57 21.30 15.29
CA GLN A 239 5.62 22.10 15.91
C GLN A 239 7.01 21.73 15.38
N GLN A 240 7.99 22.60 15.60
CA GLN A 240 9.34 22.42 15.03
C GLN A 240 10.04 21.18 15.58
N ASP A 241 9.88 20.88 16.86
CA ASP A 241 10.43 19.67 17.50
C ASP A 241 9.87 18.37 16.89
N GLU A 242 8.57 18.35 16.58
CA GLU A 242 7.94 17.21 15.90
C GLU A 242 8.45 17.04 14.46
N LYS A 243 8.71 18.15 13.74
CA LYS A 243 9.30 18.14 12.39
C LYS A 243 10.72 17.63 12.41
N ASP A 244 11.54 18.16 13.32
CA ASP A 244 12.94 17.80 13.48
C ASP A 244 13.07 16.30 13.83
N ASN A 245 12.26 15.81 14.77
CA ASN A 245 12.21 14.38 15.12
C ASN A 245 11.81 13.50 13.92
N ALA A 246 10.88 13.95 13.08
CA ALA A 246 10.49 13.21 11.87
C ALA A 246 11.59 13.18 10.81
N ALA A 247 12.30 14.29 10.60
CA ALA A 247 13.46 14.36 9.72
C ALA A 247 14.58 13.43 10.23
N GLU A 248 14.95 13.57 11.51
CA GLU A 248 15.99 12.79 12.16
C GLU A 248 15.69 11.28 12.11
N CYS A 249 14.46 10.86 12.41
CA CYS A 249 14.07 9.45 12.28
C CYS A 249 14.07 8.96 10.83
N SER A 250 13.77 9.81 9.85
CA SER A 250 13.81 9.44 8.43
C SER A 250 15.24 9.19 7.97
N GLU A 251 16.16 10.07 8.36
CA GLU A 251 17.59 9.93 8.07
C GLU A 251 18.19 8.70 8.76
N TYR A 252 17.86 8.52 10.05
CA TYR A 252 18.28 7.35 10.80
C TYR A 252 17.79 6.05 10.15
N PHE A 253 16.54 6.02 9.68
CA PHE A 253 15.99 4.87 8.95
C PHE A 253 16.80 4.56 7.69
N ASN A 254 17.10 5.58 6.89
CA ASN A 254 17.80 5.41 5.63
C ASN A 254 19.24 4.95 5.83
N MET A 255 19.94 5.51 6.82
CA MET A 255 21.27 5.08 7.24
C MET A 255 21.25 3.62 7.69
N GLN A 256 20.36 3.26 8.62
CA GLN A 256 20.26 1.89 9.13
C GLN A 256 19.95 0.90 8.00
N LEU A 257 19.00 1.22 7.12
CA LEU A 257 18.65 0.35 5.99
C LEU A 257 19.83 0.11 5.06
N ALA A 258 20.58 1.16 4.71
CA ALA A 258 21.77 1.06 3.87
C ALA A 258 22.83 0.17 4.53
N THR A 259 23.16 0.43 5.80
CA THR A 259 24.13 -0.36 6.57
C THR A 259 23.74 -1.84 6.62
N ARG A 260 22.49 -2.17 6.92
CA ARG A 260 22.06 -3.57 7.01
C ARG A 260 22.00 -4.28 5.65
N CYS A 261 21.69 -3.56 4.56
CA CYS A 261 21.77 -4.11 3.22
C CYS A 261 23.22 -4.45 2.83
N GLU A 262 24.19 -3.59 3.19
CA GLU A 262 25.61 -3.86 2.97
C GLU A 262 26.09 -5.07 3.78
N GLU A 263 25.70 -5.18 5.04
CA GLU A 263 25.99 -6.33 5.89
C GLU A 263 25.43 -7.63 5.30
N LEU A 264 24.16 -7.60 4.85
CA LEU A 264 23.52 -8.75 4.22
C LEU A 264 24.22 -9.13 2.90
N THR A 265 24.61 -8.14 2.09
CA THR A 265 25.35 -8.38 0.86
C THR A 265 26.70 -9.05 1.13
N LYS A 266 27.46 -8.55 2.13
CA LYS A 266 28.72 -9.16 2.58
C LYS A 266 28.51 -10.60 3.09
N LYS A 267 27.44 -10.85 3.85
CA LYS A 267 27.09 -12.19 4.36
C LYS A 267 26.91 -13.22 3.24
N TYR A 268 26.39 -12.82 2.08
CA TYR A 268 26.11 -13.69 0.95
C TYR A 268 27.13 -13.58 -0.20
N GLN A 269 28.23 -12.85 -0.03
CA GLN A 269 29.21 -12.59 -1.11
C GLN A 269 29.85 -13.87 -1.67
N ASP A 270 30.08 -14.87 -0.82
CA ASP A 270 30.70 -16.15 -1.16
C ASP A 270 29.66 -17.25 -1.49
N SER A 271 28.38 -16.88 -1.62
CA SER A 271 27.32 -17.81 -1.99
C SER A 271 27.49 -18.28 -3.43
N PRO A 272 27.23 -19.56 -3.75
CA PRO A 272 27.32 -20.06 -5.14
C PRO A 272 26.34 -19.39 -6.10
N ARG A 273 25.31 -18.71 -5.57
CA ARG A 273 24.36 -17.91 -6.33
C ARG A 273 24.51 -16.45 -5.93
N SER A 274 24.84 -15.59 -6.89
CA SER A 274 25.00 -14.15 -6.66
C SER A 274 23.72 -13.52 -6.11
N LEU A 275 23.86 -12.70 -5.08
CA LEU A 275 22.80 -11.86 -4.52
C LEU A 275 22.89 -10.46 -5.13
N ASN A 276 21.79 -10.00 -5.72
CA ASN A 276 21.65 -8.63 -6.19
C ASN A 276 20.71 -7.89 -5.23
N LEU A 277 21.27 -7.11 -4.31
CA LEU A 277 20.53 -6.33 -3.32
C LEU A 277 20.93 -4.86 -3.46
N SER A 278 19.96 -3.98 -3.62
CA SER A 278 20.21 -2.54 -3.69
C SER A 278 19.13 -1.72 -3.01
N VAL A 279 19.47 -0.49 -2.65
CA VAL A 279 18.53 0.50 -2.12
C VAL A 279 18.18 1.53 -3.19
N PHE A 280 16.88 1.70 -3.44
CA PHE A 280 16.35 2.81 -4.21
C PHE A 280 16.13 4.00 -3.28
N ASP A 281 16.84 5.09 -3.57
CA ASP A 281 16.87 6.28 -2.74
C ASP A 281 15.70 7.22 -3.08
N VAL A 282 14.51 6.86 -2.61
CA VAL A 282 13.31 7.70 -2.74
C VAL A 282 13.42 8.97 -1.91
N HIS A 283 14.20 8.96 -0.83
CA HIS A 283 14.44 10.14 -0.01
C HIS A 283 14.93 11.32 -0.86
N SER A 284 16.06 11.16 -1.53
CA SER A 284 16.60 12.21 -2.40
C SER A 284 15.68 12.55 -3.57
N GLN A 285 14.91 11.58 -4.11
CA GLN A 285 13.93 11.86 -5.16
C GLN A 285 12.81 12.80 -4.68
N PHE A 286 12.34 12.62 -3.45
CA PHE A 286 11.32 13.49 -2.86
C PHE A 286 11.87 14.88 -2.54
N GLU A 287 13.07 14.96 -1.97
CA GLU A 287 13.70 16.25 -1.65
C GLU A 287 13.96 17.08 -2.90
N GLU A 288 14.51 16.47 -3.96
CA GLU A 288 14.78 17.15 -5.23
C GLU A 288 13.51 17.81 -5.81
N VAL A 289 12.39 17.09 -5.78
CA VAL A 289 11.10 17.58 -6.25
C VAL A 289 10.53 18.65 -5.31
N TYR A 290 10.65 18.45 -4.00
CA TYR A 290 10.12 19.37 -3.01
C TYR A 290 10.87 20.72 -3.01
N GLU A 291 12.18 20.71 -3.26
CA GLU A 291 13.01 21.91 -3.38
C GLU A 291 12.80 22.64 -4.71
N ASN A 292 12.50 21.90 -5.78
CA ASN A 292 12.35 22.44 -7.14
C ASN A 292 11.00 22.10 -7.78
N PRO A 293 9.86 22.38 -7.12
CA PRO A 293 8.55 21.83 -7.51
C PRO A 293 8.14 22.22 -8.92
N SER A 294 8.44 23.45 -9.34
CA SER A 294 8.08 23.98 -10.66
C SER A 294 8.77 23.26 -11.82
N LEU A 295 9.99 22.73 -11.63
CA LEU A 295 10.67 21.93 -12.66
C LEU A 295 9.97 20.60 -12.93
N TYR A 296 9.19 20.14 -11.96
CA TYR A 296 8.49 18.85 -11.97
C TYR A 296 6.97 19.00 -12.14
N GLY A 297 6.49 20.20 -12.42
CA GLY A 297 5.06 20.47 -12.66
C GLY A 297 4.22 20.57 -11.37
N PHE A 298 4.86 20.80 -10.23
CA PHE A 298 4.22 21.08 -8.95
C PHE A 298 4.28 22.57 -8.59
N ASP A 299 3.30 23.04 -7.85
CA ASP A 299 3.22 24.44 -7.41
C ASP A 299 3.83 24.57 -6.01
N GLN A 300 4.75 25.53 -5.82
CA GLN A 300 5.42 25.77 -4.54
C GLN A 300 4.43 26.06 -3.40
N ASP A 301 3.36 26.81 -3.69
CA ASP A 301 2.34 27.19 -2.70
C ASP A 301 1.45 26.01 -2.27
N LYS A 302 1.50 24.87 -2.97
CA LYS A 302 0.69 23.68 -2.69
C LYS A 302 1.44 22.59 -1.92
N LEU A 303 2.75 22.72 -1.71
CA LEU A 303 3.57 21.68 -1.06
C LEU A 303 3.08 21.30 0.35
N LYS A 304 2.56 22.27 1.10
CA LYS A 304 2.11 22.08 2.49
C LYS A 304 0.61 21.83 2.62
N ILE A 305 -0.12 21.82 1.50
CA ILE A 305 -1.57 21.71 1.47
C ILE A 305 -1.92 20.44 0.69
N PRO A 306 -2.45 19.39 1.34
CA PRO A 306 -2.83 18.19 0.62
C PRO A 306 -4.02 18.49 -0.28
N TYR A 307 -4.05 17.88 -1.48
CA TYR A 307 -5.14 18.13 -2.42
C TYR A 307 -6.51 17.79 -1.83
N THR A 308 -6.64 16.69 -1.08
CA THR A 308 -7.89 16.29 -0.41
C THR A 308 -8.43 17.28 0.62
N ALA A 309 -7.63 18.25 1.07
CA ALA A 309 -8.08 19.35 1.94
C ALA A 309 -8.30 20.67 1.18
N SER A 310 -8.14 20.69 -0.14
CA SER A 310 -8.27 21.89 -0.96
C SER A 310 -9.72 22.17 -1.38
N ALA A 311 -10.03 23.45 -1.64
CA ALA A 311 -11.29 23.84 -2.26
C ALA A 311 -11.48 23.24 -3.67
N GLU A 312 -10.37 22.93 -4.36
CA GLU A 312 -10.38 22.27 -5.67
C GLU A 312 -10.92 20.84 -5.57
N PHE A 313 -10.49 20.06 -4.58
CA PHE A 313 -11.02 18.72 -4.32
C PHE A 313 -12.52 18.74 -4.02
N GLU A 314 -12.97 19.68 -3.18
CA GLU A 314 -14.39 19.85 -2.84
C GLU A 314 -15.27 20.17 -4.05
N LYS A 315 -14.74 20.94 -5.01
CA LYS A 315 -15.41 21.19 -6.29
C LYS A 315 -15.38 19.95 -7.19
N ASN A 316 -14.25 19.26 -7.24
CA ASN A 316 -14.04 18.13 -8.16
C ASN A 316 -14.81 16.87 -7.73
N LYS A 317 -15.00 16.63 -6.42
CA LYS A 317 -15.71 15.45 -5.91
C LYS A 317 -17.20 15.42 -6.25
N ILE A 318 -17.81 16.58 -6.53
CA ILE A 318 -19.22 16.70 -6.94
C ILE A 318 -19.39 16.93 -8.45
N ASN A 319 -18.29 16.99 -9.21
CA ASN A 319 -18.35 17.22 -10.65
C ASN A 319 -18.82 15.95 -11.37
N PRO A 320 -19.99 15.96 -12.07
CA PRO A 320 -20.55 14.75 -12.66
C PRO A 320 -19.64 14.06 -13.68
N ARG A 321 -18.85 14.82 -14.45
CA ARG A 321 -17.92 14.25 -15.44
C ARG A 321 -16.75 13.53 -14.77
N LEU A 322 -16.19 14.13 -13.72
CA LEU A 322 -15.07 13.55 -12.98
C LEU A 322 -15.51 12.32 -12.18
N VAL A 323 -16.69 12.39 -11.55
CA VAL A 323 -17.31 11.26 -10.83
C VAL A 323 -17.59 10.10 -11.78
N ALA A 324 -18.23 10.35 -12.93
CA ALA A 324 -18.50 9.31 -13.93
C ALA A 324 -17.22 8.67 -14.47
N GLY A 325 -16.16 9.46 -14.68
CA GLY A 325 -14.86 8.98 -15.11
C GLY A 325 -14.04 8.27 -14.01
N LYS A 326 -14.43 8.38 -12.73
CA LYS A 326 -13.63 7.99 -11.56
C LYS A 326 -12.23 8.62 -11.58
N ILE A 327 -12.16 9.91 -11.93
CA ILE A 327 -10.91 10.68 -12.07
C ILE A 327 -10.87 11.77 -11.00
N SER A 328 -9.71 12.00 -10.39
CA SER A 328 -9.49 13.15 -9.52
C SER A 328 -8.22 13.89 -9.93
N PRO A 329 -8.32 14.94 -10.77
CA PRO A 329 -7.14 15.66 -11.26
C PRO A 329 -6.57 16.57 -10.16
N ALA A 330 -5.39 16.23 -9.63
CA ALA A 330 -4.70 16.99 -8.58
C ALA A 330 -3.60 17.88 -9.18
N LYS A 331 -3.94 18.77 -10.12
CA LYS A 331 -2.95 19.55 -10.90
C LYS A 331 -2.10 20.44 -9.98
N GLY A 332 -0.77 20.32 -10.10
CA GLY A 332 0.19 21.10 -9.33
C GLY A 332 0.37 20.65 -7.87
N TYR A 333 -0.35 19.62 -7.41
CA TYR A 333 -0.22 19.08 -6.06
C TYR A 333 0.79 17.92 -6.02
N MET A 334 1.76 18.01 -5.12
CA MET A 334 2.69 16.91 -4.83
C MET A 334 2.07 15.86 -3.91
N PHE A 335 1.23 16.29 -2.96
CA PHE A 335 0.59 15.42 -1.96
C PHE A 335 -0.93 15.29 -2.19
N TRP A 336 -1.41 14.05 -2.18
CA TRP A 336 -2.82 13.70 -2.28
C TRP A 336 -3.55 13.97 -0.97
N ASP A 337 -3.09 13.33 0.10
CA ASP A 337 -3.50 13.58 1.47
C ASP A 337 -2.31 14.03 2.31
N ASP A 338 -2.43 14.01 3.63
CA ASP A 338 -1.42 14.59 4.51
C ASP A 338 -0.07 13.83 4.50
N VAL A 339 0.00 12.64 3.88
CA VAL A 339 1.24 11.85 3.75
C VAL A 339 1.45 11.20 2.39
N HIS A 340 0.39 10.85 1.66
CA HIS A 340 0.52 10.13 0.40
C HIS A 340 0.77 11.08 -0.77
N PRO A 341 1.67 10.73 -1.70
CA PRO A 341 1.94 11.51 -2.90
C PRO A 341 0.81 11.40 -3.94
N THR A 342 0.72 12.37 -4.84
CA THR A 342 -0.17 12.29 -6.01
C THR A 342 0.35 11.30 -7.04
N MET A 343 -0.52 10.87 -7.95
CA MET A 343 -0.22 10.03 -9.11
C MET A 343 0.91 10.64 -9.96
N ALA A 344 1.01 11.97 -10.03
CA ALA A 344 2.08 12.65 -10.75
C ALA A 344 3.45 12.37 -10.11
N MET A 345 3.53 12.41 -8.77
CA MET A 345 4.76 12.06 -8.05
C MET A 345 5.04 10.55 -8.12
N HIS A 346 4.02 9.69 -8.07
CA HIS A 346 4.18 8.26 -8.33
C HIS A 346 4.72 7.94 -9.73
N HIS A 347 4.23 8.63 -10.76
CA HIS A 347 4.74 8.52 -12.13
C HIS A 347 6.20 8.94 -12.21
N PHE A 348 6.58 10.05 -11.56
CA PHE A 348 7.97 10.48 -11.47
C PHE A 348 8.87 9.41 -10.82
N LEU A 349 8.44 8.81 -9.70
CA LEU A 349 9.19 7.74 -9.04
C LEU A 349 9.35 6.51 -9.93
N ALA A 350 8.31 6.10 -10.65
CA ALA A 350 8.38 4.97 -11.59
C ALA A 350 9.38 5.24 -12.72
N LYS A 351 9.39 6.47 -13.26
CA LYS A 351 10.35 6.91 -14.28
C LYS A 351 11.79 6.85 -13.73
N ARG A 352 12.04 7.44 -12.56
CA ARG A 352 13.36 7.43 -11.90
C ARG A 352 13.84 6.02 -11.58
N PHE A 353 12.93 5.15 -11.15
CA PHE A 353 13.24 3.73 -10.96
C PHE A 353 13.68 3.07 -12.27
N LYS A 354 12.90 3.23 -13.35
CA LYS A 354 13.20 2.64 -14.66
C LYS A 354 14.52 3.17 -15.23
N GLU A 355 14.80 4.47 -15.10
CA GLU A 355 16.07 5.08 -15.50
C GLU A 355 17.26 4.51 -14.75
N LYS A 356 17.15 4.37 -13.41
CA LYS A 356 18.23 3.81 -12.59
C LYS A 356 18.45 2.33 -12.84
N TYR A 357 17.38 1.54 -12.91
CA TYR A 357 17.46 0.07 -12.89
C TYR A 357 17.39 -0.59 -14.26
N GLY A 358 16.96 0.11 -15.30
CA GLY A 358 16.96 -0.39 -16.68
C GLY A 358 18.35 -0.66 -17.26
N THR A 359 19.42 -0.14 -16.63
CA THR A 359 20.81 -0.47 -16.99
C THR A 359 21.36 -1.68 -16.22
N PHE A 360 20.66 -2.13 -15.17
CA PHE A 360 21.07 -3.26 -14.33
C PHE A 360 20.25 -4.51 -14.63
N TYR A 361 18.94 -4.36 -14.81
CA TYR A 361 18.00 -5.44 -15.11
C TYR A 361 17.57 -5.41 -16.57
N ASP A 362 17.66 -6.57 -17.21
CA ASP A 362 17.15 -6.80 -18.56
C ASP A 362 15.74 -7.39 -18.42
N PHE A 363 14.74 -6.51 -18.44
CA PHE A 363 13.34 -6.92 -18.39
C PHE A 363 12.96 -7.60 -19.70
N VAL A 364 12.49 -8.83 -19.60
CA VAL A 364 12.14 -9.66 -20.76
C VAL A 364 10.85 -10.42 -20.50
N PRO A 365 10.02 -10.65 -21.53
CA PRO A 365 8.83 -11.46 -21.33
C PRO A 365 9.21 -12.92 -21.02
N SER A 366 8.48 -13.54 -20.09
CA SER A 366 8.64 -14.97 -19.80
C SER A 366 8.40 -15.82 -21.05
N GLN A 367 9.23 -16.83 -21.29
CA GLN A 367 9.11 -17.68 -22.48
C GLN A 367 7.98 -18.71 -22.30
N PRO A 368 7.15 -19.00 -23.32
CA PRO A 368 6.23 -20.13 -23.28
C PRO A 368 7.02 -21.41 -22.99
N SER A 369 6.61 -22.16 -21.98
CA SER A 369 7.15 -23.50 -21.76
C SER A 369 6.89 -24.29 -23.03
N ARG A 370 7.93 -24.85 -23.66
CA ARG A 370 7.76 -25.81 -24.76
C ARG A 370 6.76 -26.83 -24.23
N LYS A 371 5.60 -26.96 -24.89
CA LYS A 371 4.68 -28.07 -24.64
C LYS A 371 5.50 -29.34 -24.82
N ILE A 372 5.92 -29.97 -23.73
CA ILE A 372 6.39 -31.34 -23.77
C ILE A 372 5.16 -32.12 -24.21
N SER A 373 5.17 -32.61 -25.44
CA SER A 373 4.14 -33.50 -25.95
C SER A 373 4.30 -34.83 -25.21
N VAL A 374 3.79 -34.89 -23.98
CA VAL A 374 3.56 -36.15 -23.31
C VAL A 374 2.28 -36.70 -23.95
N LYS A 375 2.47 -37.58 -24.94
CA LYS A 375 1.45 -38.57 -25.27
C LYS A 375 1.38 -39.50 -24.07
N ASP A 376 0.45 -39.25 -23.16
CA ASP A 376 -0.04 -40.29 -22.26
C ASP A 376 -1.56 -40.18 -22.22
N ASP A 377 -2.17 -41.02 -23.03
CA ASP A 377 -3.59 -41.31 -23.00
C ASP A 377 -3.87 -42.14 -21.74
N SER A 378 -4.32 -41.50 -20.66
CA SER A 378 -5.36 -42.06 -19.79
C SER A 378 -5.70 -41.11 -18.64
N CYS A 379 -7.00 -41.10 -18.30
CA CYS A 379 -7.63 -40.44 -17.14
C CYS A 379 -8.03 -38.97 -17.32
N ILE A 380 -9.06 -38.75 -18.15
CA ILE A 380 -9.99 -37.63 -17.99
C ILE A 380 -11.19 -38.13 -17.18
N PRO A 381 -11.45 -37.65 -15.94
CA PRO A 381 -12.76 -37.80 -15.34
C PRO A 381 -13.70 -36.73 -15.91
N ASN A 382 -14.87 -37.18 -16.35
CA ASN A 382 -15.94 -36.42 -16.97
C ASN A 382 -16.26 -35.07 -16.31
N ARG A 383 -16.36 -34.02 -17.13
CA ARG A 383 -17.07 -32.78 -16.79
C ARG A 383 -18.56 -33.06 -16.76
N THR A 384 -19.13 -33.21 -15.59
CA THR A 384 -20.57 -33.03 -15.37
C THR A 384 -20.84 -31.55 -15.15
N PHE A 385 -21.57 -30.94 -16.09
CA PHE A 385 -22.27 -29.68 -15.88
C PHE A 385 -23.32 -29.89 -14.80
N ILE A 386 -23.19 -29.18 -13.68
CA ILE A 386 -24.27 -29.02 -12.71
C ILE A 386 -24.78 -27.60 -12.86
N SER A 387 -25.98 -27.46 -13.43
CA SER A 387 -26.82 -26.28 -13.34
C SER A 387 -27.23 -26.09 -11.88
N SER A 388 -26.85 -24.98 -11.25
CA SER A 388 -27.33 -24.61 -9.93
C SER A 388 -28.42 -23.53 -10.06
N GLU A 389 -29.65 -23.96 -10.33
CA GLU A 389 -30.81 -23.35 -9.70
C GLU A 389 -30.99 -24.06 -8.36
N VAL A 390 -30.60 -23.43 -7.25
CA VAL A 390 -31.02 -23.85 -5.91
C VAL A 390 -31.38 -22.63 -5.09
N ALA A 391 -32.56 -22.76 -4.50
CA ALA A 391 -33.30 -21.81 -3.72
C ALA A 391 -32.51 -21.08 -2.62
N VAL A 392 -32.93 -19.84 -2.42
CA VAL A 392 -32.68 -19.02 -1.25
C VAL A 392 -33.08 -19.79 0.01
N ASN A 393 -32.10 -20.20 0.80
CA ASN A 393 -32.27 -20.51 2.22
C ASN A 393 -31.26 -19.64 2.98
N LEU A 394 -31.79 -18.70 3.76
CA LEU A 394 -31.05 -17.88 4.72
C LEU A 394 -30.63 -18.79 5.89
N ASP A 395 -29.33 -19.00 6.06
CA ASP A 395 -28.75 -19.67 7.24
C ASP A 395 -28.45 -18.63 8.34
N PRO A 396 -28.95 -18.81 9.58
CA PRO A 396 -28.70 -17.88 10.69
C PRO A 396 -27.35 -18.18 11.38
N GLU A 397 -26.66 -17.12 11.78
CA GLU A 397 -25.34 -17.06 12.46
C GLU A 397 -24.10 -17.07 11.55
N VAL A 398 -23.74 -15.86 11.07
CA VAL A 398 -22.41 -15.56 10.54
C VAL A 398 -21.37 -15.76 11.65
N ARG A 399 -20.63 -16.88 11.60
CA ARG A 399 -19.50 -17.13 12.51
C ARG A 399 -18.32 -16.23 12.12
N LEU A 400 -17.77 -15.48 13.08
CA LEU A 400 -16.56 -14.68 12.89
C LEU A 400 -15.37 -15.57 12.47
N PRO A 401 -14.55 -15.17 11.48
CA PRO A 401 -13.31 -15.86 11.13
C PRO A 401 -12.36 -16.02 12.34
N GLU A 402 -11.49 -17.05 12.35
CA GLU A 402 -10.65 -17.38 13.51
C GLU A 402 -9.59 -16.31 13.83
N ASP A 403 -9.01 -15.68 12.82
CA ASP A 403 -8.12 -14.51 12.96
C ASP A 403 -8.84 -13.33 13.62
N ILE A 404 -10.13 -13.17 13.33
CA ILE A 404 -10.98 -12.14 13.91
C ILE A 404 -11.31 -12.42 15.37
N LYS A 405 -11.59 -13.68 15.73
CA LYS A 405 -11.76 -14.09 17.12
C LYS A 405 -10.49 -13.84 17.92
N ALA A 406 -9.32 -14.10 17.34
CA ALA A 406 -8.03 -13.83 17.97
C ALA A 406 -7.83 -12.32 18.22
N ILE A 407 -8.12 -11.45 17.24
CA ILE A 407 -8.03 -9.98 17.41
C ILE A 407 -8.96 -9.49 18.53
N LEU A 408 -10.23 -9.91 18.51
CA LEU A 408 -11.21 -9.51 19.52
C LEU A 408 -10.83 -10.02 20.92
N TYR A 409 -10.31 -11.24 21.01
CA TYR A 409 -9.79 -11.79 22.26
C TYR A 409 -8.62 -10.95 22.79
N THR A 410 -7.64 -10.62 21.96
CA THR A 410 -6.50 -9.79 22.35
C THR A 410 -6.95 -8.40 22.82
N LEU A 411 -7.84 -7.74 22.08
CA LEU A 411 -8.44 -6.45 22.49
C LEU A 411 -9.15 -6.55 23.84
N GLN A 412 -9.89 -7.63 24.09
CA GLN A 412 -10.55 -7.86 25.38
C GLN A 412 -9.55 -8.07 26.52
N GLN A 413 -8.45 -8.79 26.30
CA GLN A 413 -7.41 -8.97 27.32
C GLN A 413 -6.71 -7.65 27.62
N ASN A 414 -6.41 -6.85 26.59
CA ASN A 414 -5.75 -5.56 26.77
C ASN A 414 -6.66 -4.56 27.48
N ALA A 415 -7.95 -4.55 27.14
CA ALA A 415 -8.94 -3.76 27.88
C ALA A 415 -9.01 -4.16 29.36
N LYS A 416 -8.94 -5.46 29.71
CA LYS A 416 -8.88 -5.93 31.10
C LYS A 416 -7.61 -5.44 31.81
N ASN A 417 -6.44 -5.62 31.19
CA ASN A 417 -5.16 -5.17 31.73
C ASN A 417 -5.16 -3.65 31.99
N MET A 418 -5.75 -2.87 31.07
CA MET A 418 -5.90 -1.42 31.25
C MET A 418 -6.86 -1.07 32.40
N CYS A 419 -7.97 -1.80 32.55
CA CYS A 419 -8.90 -1.63 33.68
C CYS A 419 -8.26 -1.92 35.04
N GLU A 420 -7.28 -2.82 35.09
CA GLU A 420 -6.55 -3.20 36.30
C GLU A 420 -5.37 -2.28 36.63
N SER A 421 -5.07 -1.31 35.75
CA SER A 421 -3.96 -0.38 35.94
C SER A 421 -4.07 0.44 37.23
N LYS A 422 -2.93 0.72 37.86
CA LYS A 422 -2.87 1.60 39.04
C LYS A 422 -3.13 3.07 38.70
N TYR A 423 -2.97 3.45 37.42
CA TYR A 423 -3.14 4.83 36.97
C TYR A 423 -4.59 5.09 36.52
N PRO A 424 -5.27 6.11 37.07
CA PRO A 424 -6.67 6.41 36.78
C PRO A 424 -6.98 6.59 35.29
N ASN A 425 -6.12 7.30 34.55
CA ASN A 425 -6.32 7.55 33.12
C ASN A 425 -6.31 6.26 32.29
N TYR A 426 -5.48 5.28 32.66
CA TYR A 426 -5.43 3.98 31.96
C TYR A 426 -6.65 3.11 32.28
N ARG A 427 -7.17 3.18 33.51
CA ARG A 427 -8.44 2.52 33.85
C ARG A 427 -9.60 3.09 33.06
N GLU A 428 -9.68 4.40 32.93
CA GLU A 428 -10.73 5.08 32.16
C GLU A 428 -10.71 4.70 30.68
N LYS A 429 -9.51 4.67 30.07
CA LYS A 429 -9.31 4.19 28.70
C LYS A 429 -9.65 2.70 28.54
N GLY A 430 -9.28 1.86 29.51
CA GLY A 430 -9.61 0.43 29.51
C GLY A 430 -11.12 0.17 29.56
N ILE A 431 -11.85 0.95 30.37
CA ILE A 431 -13.31 0.89 30.46
C ILE A 431 -13.96 1.30 29.13
N LEU A 432 -13.45 2.36 28.49
CA LEU A 432 -13.92 2.82 27.17
C LEU A 432 -13.69 1.77 26.09
N LEU A 433 -12.49 1.17 26.03
CA LEU A 433 -12.17 0.11 25.07
C LEU A 433 -13.06 -1.12 25.30
N LYS A 434 -13.25 -1.52 26.56
CA LYS A 434 -14.13 -2.64 26.93
C LYS A 434 -15.58 -2.40 26.49
N LYS A 435 -16.08 -1.17 26.66
CA LYS A 435 -17.42 -0.77 26.25
C LYS A 435 -17.57 -0.79 24.73
N PHE A 436 -16.61 -0.23 24.00
CA PHE A 436 -16.59 -0.25 22.54
C PHE A 436 -16.58 -1.69 21.98
N LEU A 437 -15.76 -2.58 22.55
CA LEU A 437 -15.72 -3.99 22.14
C LEU A 437 -17.03 -4.72 22.41
N PHE A 438 -17.67 -4.43 23.55
CA PHE A 438 -18.98 -4.99 23.88
C PHE A 438 -20.04 -4.54 22.88
N GLU A 439 -20.08 -3.24 22.56
CA GLU A 439 -21.06 -2.68 21.62
C GLU A 439 -20.86 -3.21 20.19
N LEU A 440 -19.60 -3.38 19.74
CA LEU A 440 -19.25 -4.05 18.48
C LEU A 440 -19.76 -5.50 18.43
N GLN A 441 -19.57 -6.25 19.52
CA GLN A 441 -20.01 -7.64 19.62
C GLN A 441 -21.53 -7.79 19.59
N CYS A 442 -22.27 -6.78 20.08
CA CYS A 442 -23.72 -6.78 20.09
C CYS A 442 -24.38 -6.56 18.72
N GLN A 443 -23.66 -6.08 17.70
CA GLN A 443 -24.29 -5.74 16.41
C GLN A 443 -24.42 -6.89 15.42
N ASN A 444 -23.85 -8.06 15.72
CA ASN A 444 -23.99 -9.28 14.92
C ASN A 444 -23.80 -9.10 13.40
N GLY A 445 -22.95 -8.15 12.99
CA GLY A 445 -22.64 -7.85 11.59
C GLY A 445 -23.60 -6.94 10.82
N ASP A 446 -24.55 -6.29 11.50
CA ASP A 446 -25.41 -5.26 10.90
C ASP A 446 -24.60 -3.98 10.63
N LEU A 447 -24.34 -3.68 9.36
CA LEU A 447 -23.45 -2.60 8.94
C LEU A 447 -23.98 -1.20 9.27
N GLU A 448 -25.30 -0.99 9.23
CA GLU A 448 -25.93 0.29 9.57
C GLU A 448 -25.93 0.52 11.08
N LYS A 449 -26.18 -0.53 11.88
CA LYS A 449 -26.12 -0.43 13.34
C LYS A 449 -24.70 -0.37 13.89
N LEU A 450 -23.75 -1.02 13.23
CA LEU A 450 -22.31 -0.86 13.53
C LEU A 450 -21.88 0.60 13.31
N ASP A 451 -22.31 1.21 12.21
CA ASP A 451 -22.09 2.64 11.95
C ASP A 451 -22.77 3.53 13.00
N GLU A 452 -24.01 3.21 13.41
CA GLU A 452 -24.74 3.94 14.44
C GLU A 452 -24.10 3.80 15.84
N VAL A 453 -23.58 2.63 16.18
CA VAL A 453 -22.88 2.35 17.45
C VAL A 453 -21.55 3.06 17.53
N ILE A 454 -20.77 3.00 16.44
CA ILE A 454 -19.55 3.78 16.29
C ILE A 454 -19.93 5.26 16.45
N SER A 455 -20.88 5.76 15.66
CA SER A 455 -21.36 7.16 15.68
C SER A 455 -21.89 7.64 17.04
N SER A 456 -22.63 6.80 17.78
CA SER A 456 -23.24 7.16 19.07
C SER A 456 -22.24 7.11 20.24
N PHE A 457 -21.25 6.21 20.20
CA PHE A 457 -20.09 6.24 21.10
C PHE A 457 -19.33 7.58 21.00
N HIS A 458 -19.26 8.15 19.79
CA HIS A 458 -18.62 9.45 19.50
C HIS A 458 -19.41 10.68 19.99
N MET A 459 -20.74 10.60 20.12
CA MET A 459 -21.61 11.74 20.46
C MET A 459 -21.89 11.90 21.98
N ALA A 460 -21.55 10.90 22.80
CA ALA A 460 -21.83 10.93 24.24
C ALA A 460 -20.87 11.89 25.00
N ARG A 461 -21.40 13.00 25.51
CA ARG A 461 -20.65 14.08 26.21
C ARG A 461 -19.75 13.61 27.37
N ASN A 462 -20.08 12.50 28.03
CA ASN A 462 -19.28 11.95 29.14
C ASN A 462 -18.00 11.25 28.65
N ASN A 463 -18.02 10.63 27.46
CA ASN A 463 -16.84 10.02 26.84
C ASN A 463 -15.87 11.09 26.32
N VAL A 464 -16.41 12.25 25.94
CA VAL A 464 -15.65 13.39 25.40
C VAL A 464 -14.74 14.01 26.45
N GLY A 465 -15.12 14.04 27.74
CA GLY A 465 -14.33 14.61 28.84
C GLY A 465 -13.04 13.81 29.14
N ALA A 466 -13.15 12.49 29.21
CA ALA A 466 -12.02 11.55 29.36
C ALA A 466 -10.97 11.70 28.25
N LEU A 467 -11.43 12.04 27.04
CA LEU A 467 -10.62 12.19 25.83
C LEU A 467 -10.14 13.64 25.59
N LYS A 468 -10.45 14.62 26.46
CA LYS A 468 -10.08 16.05 26.25
C LYS A 468 -8.71 16.43 26.79
N THR A 469 -8.04 15.60 27.58
CA THR A 469 -6.76 15.94 28.22
C THR A 469 -5.55 15.91 27.28
N HIS A 470 -5.69 15.44 26.03
CA HIS A 470 -4.59 15.47 25.04
C HIS A 470 -5.09 15.80 23.62
N TYR A 471 -4.28 16.61 22.90
CA TYR A 471 -4.50 17.09 21.53
C TYR A 471 -4.80 15.93 20.55
N ARG A 472 -5.89 16.07 19.77
CA ARG A 472 -6.83 14.99 19.42
C ARG A 472 -6.76 14.52 17.95
N PRO A 473 -6.33 13.28 17.65
CA PRO A 473 -6.43 12.68 16.31
C PRO A 473 -7.77 11.97 16.05
N LEU A 474 -8.47 11.48 17.09
CA LEU A 474 -9.76 10.79 16.95
C LEU A 474 -10.90 11.75 16.57
N PHE A 475 -10.73 13.04 16.87
CA PHE A 475 -11.66 14.10 16.49
C PHE A 475 -11.60 14.37 14.98
N ASP A 476 -10.43 14.22 14.36
CA ASP A 476 -10.23 14.51 12.94
C ASP A 476 -10.65 13.33 12.03
N PHE A 477 -10.63 12.10 12.55
CA PHE A 477 -11.11 10.92 11.84
C PHE A 477 -12.63 10.92 11.62
N PHE A 478 -13.42 11.49 12.55
CA PHE A 478 -14.90 11.48 12.48
C PHE A 478 -15.57 12.85 12.19
N ALA A 479 -14.81 13.95 12.06
CA ALA A 479 -15.42 15.28 11.89
C ALA A 479 -15.77 15.70 10.45
N LEU A 480 -15.39 14.97 9.39
CA LEU A 480 -15.59 15.37 7.98
C LEU A 480 -15.50 16.91 7.75
N LYS A 481 -14.52 17.57 8.37
CA LYS A 481 -14.46 19.03 8.34
C LYS A 481 -13.87 19.48 7.01
N THR A 482 -14.77 19.88 6.11
CA THR A 482 -14.48 20.93 5.14
C THR A 482 -14.24 22.23 5.91
N ILE A 483 -13.08 22.82 5.69
CA ILE A 483 -12.73 24.12 6.27
C ILE A 483 -13.51 25.19 5.48
N GLN A 484 -14.65 25.64 6.02
CA GLN A 484 -15.22 26.95 5.64
C GLN A 484 -14.72 28.01 6.63
N TRP A 485 -13.89 28.92 6.11
CA TRP A 485 -13.57 30.17 6.78
C TRP A 485 -14.68 31.20 6.50
N THR A 486 -15.30 31.72 7.55
CA THR A 486 -15.94 33.05 7.49
C THR A 486 -15.45 33.86 8.68
N PRO A 487 -14.83 35.03 8.45
CA PRO A 487 -14.41 35.91 9.53
C PRO A 487 -15.57 36.81 9.94
N LEU A 488 -15.84 36.94 11.24
CA LEU A 488 -16.61 38.06 11.75
C LEU A 488 -15.95 38.62 13.00
N SER A 489 -15.45 39.83 12.78
CA SER A 489 -14.97 40.82 13.71
C SER A 489 -16.04 41.33 14.68
N ARG A 490 -15.52 41.94 15.76
CA ARG A 490 -16.00 43.09 16.55
C ARG A 490 -16.63 42.80 17.93
N GLN A 491 -15.88 43.30 18.94
CA GLN A 491 -16.30 44.23 20.01
C GLN A 491 -17.41 43.74 20.97
N ARG A 492 -17.29 43.89 22.30
CA ARG A 492 -16.96 45.12 23.05
C ARG A 492 -16.82 44.79 24.55
N SER A 493 -15.94 45.54 25.25
CA SER A 493 -16.05 46.13 26.62
C SER A 493 -16.99 45.47 27.64
N VAL A 494 -16.58 45.24 28.89
CA VAL A 494 -15.98 46.19 29.86
C VAL A 494 -14.88 45.51 30.68
#